data_AF-A0A5C7FHW8-F1
#
_entry.id   AF-A0A5C7FHW8-F1
#
_cell.length_a   1.000
_cell.length_b   1.000
_cell.length_c   1.000
_cell.angle_alpha   90.00
_cell.angle_beta   90.00
_cell.angle_gamma   90.00
#
_symmetry.space_group_name_H-M   'P 1'
#
loop_
_entity.id
_entity.type
_entity.pdbx_description
1 polymer ?
#
loop_
_entity_poly.entity_id
_entity_poly.type
_entity_poly.pdbx_seq_one_letter_code
_entity_poly.pdbx_strand_id
1 'polypeptide(L)'
;MFIIFMIALIVAAWLLLRSFVKQIAGIQGEEGGFFEEAVTPAHQKIRIVLSVCYLLLTAFFLYTLVNMALFPVVLTILAVLIFIDGVLRIYFELNHGTEPKQAALTAIDTAVIVGALIFGLTRMS
;
A
#
# COMPACT_ATOMS: atom_id res chain seq x y z
N MET A 1 -10.81 -22.88 -1.40
CA MET A 1 -9.41 -23.37 -1.45
C MET A 1 -8.56 -22.63 -2.50
N PHE A 2 -9.03 -22.48 -3.75
CA PHE A 2 -8.27 -21.78 -4.80
C PHE A 2 -7.91 -20.32 -4.49
N ILE A 3 -8.85 -19.52 -3.94
CA ILE A 3 -8.60 -18.11 -3.57
C ILE A 3 -7.52 -17.99 -2.49
N ILE A 4 -7.57 -18.85 -1.46
CA ILE A 4 -6.58 -18.86 -0.37
C ILE A 4 -5.19 -19.20 -0.92
N PHE A 5 -5.10 -20.14 -1.85
CA PHE A 5 -3.86 -20.49 -2.53
C PHE A 5 -3.30 -19.33 -3.38
N MET A 6 -4.16 -18.61 -4.11
CA MET A 6 -3.76 -17.41 -4.86
C MET A 6 -3.23 -16.30 -3.93
N ILE A 7 -3.91 -16.06 -2.80
CA ILE A 7 -3.45 -15.09 -1.79
C ILE A 7 -2.08 -15.51 -1.25
N ALA A 8 -1.90 -16.80 -0.91
CA ALA A 8 -0.62 -17.32 -0.42
C ALA A 8 0.51 -17.13 -1.45
N LEU A 9 0.25 -17.35 -2.75
CA LEU A 9 1.22 -17.10 -3.81
C LEU A 9 1.58 -15.62 -3.95
N ILE A 10 0.61 -14.72 -3.90
CA ILE A 10 0.84 -13.28 -3.97
C ILE A 10 1.68 -12.82 -2.78
N VAL A 11 1.33 -13.27 -1.57
CA VAL A 11 2.09 -12.95 -0.35
C VAL A 11 3.50 -13.51 -0.41
N ALA A 12 3.69 -14.76 -0.87
CA ALA A 12 5.01 -15.36 -1.02
C ALA A 12 5.87 -14.60 -2.04
N ALA A 13 5.30 -14.24 -3.20
CA ALA A 13 5.99 -13.44 -4.21
C ALA A 13 6.38 -12.05 -3.67
N TRP A 14 5.48 -11.42 -2.92
CA TRP A 14 5.74 -10.14 -2.26
C TRP A 14 6.88 -10.24 -1.24
N LEU A 15 6.88 -11.25 -0.37
CA LEU A 15 7.94 -11.48 0.60
C LEU A 15 9.30 -11.75 -0.07
N LEU A 16 9.31 -12.51 -1.17
CA LEU A 16 10.53 -12.76 -1.96
C LEU A 16 11.07 -11.47 -2.60
N LEU A 17 10.21 -10.68 -3.24
CA LEU A 17 10.57 -9.36 -3.78
C LEU A 17 11.16 -8.44 -2.70
N ARG A 18 10.52 -8.42 -1.53
CA ARG A 18 10.96 -7.62 -0.39
C ARG A 18 12.33 -8.08 0.13
N SER A 19 12.54 -9.39 0.24
CA SER A 19 13.83 -9.96 0.64
C SER A 19 14.95 -9.62 -0.37
N PHE A 20 14.66 -9.75 -1.66
CA PHE A 20 15.61 -9.40 -2.73
C PHE A 20 16.01 -7.92 -2.68
N VAL A 21 15.07 -7.02 -2.46
CA VAL A 21 15.38 -5.58 -2.39
C VAL A 21 16.09 -5.20 -1.10
N LYS A 22 15.80 -5.85 0.03
CA LYS A 22 16.62 -5.71 1.23
C LYS A 22 18.08 -6.08 0.95
N GLN A 23 18.30 -7.17 0.22
CA GLN A 23 19.65 -7.63 -0.14
C GLN A 23 20.38 -6.64 -1.06
N ILE A 24 19.72 -6.13 -2.11
CA ILE A 24 20.31 -5.15 -3.04
C ILE A 24 20.59 -3.81 -2.37
N ALA A 25 19.62 -3.29 -1.61
CA ALA A 25 19.75 -1.99 -0.96
C ALA A 25 20.67 -2.04 0.28
N GLY A 26 21.04 -3.24 0.74
CA GLY A 26 21.86 -3.44 1.94
C GLY A 26 21.16 -2.94 3.20
N ILE A 27 19.88 -3.28 3.35
CA ILE A 27 19.05 -2.95 4.52
C ILE A 27 19.23 -4.08 5.54
N GLN A 28 19.81 -3.77 6.71
CA GLN A 28 20.07 -4.73 7.79
C GLN A 28 19.17 -4.39 8.98
N GLY A 29 18.10 -5.17 9.22
CA GLY A 29 17.20 -4.96 10.37
C GLY A 29 15.73 -5.35 10.13
N GLU A 30 14.96 -5.45 11.22
CA GLU A 30 13.50 -5.49 11.22
C GLU A 30 12.93 -4.08 10.99
N GLU A 31 13.24 -3.46 9.87
CA GLU A 31 12.75 -2.11 9.61
C GLU A 31 12.08 -2.06 8.24
N GLY A 32 11.05 -1.25 8.21
CA GLY A 32 9.79 -1.51 7.56
C GLY A 32 9.63 -0.82 6.20
N GLY A 33 8.38 -0.79 5.78
CA GLY A 33 7.97 -0.35 4.45
C GLY A 33 6.68 0.42 4.60
N PHE A 34 5.74 0.29 3.67
CA PHE A 34 4.52 1.11 3.62
C PHE A 34 3.78 1.29 4.97
N PHE A 35 3.83 0.29 5.86
CA PHE A 35 3.08 0.24 7.11
C PHE A 35 3.74 0.86 8.37
N GLU A 36 4.99 1.34 8.34
CA GLU A 36 5.59 1.92 9.57
C GLU A 36 5.04 3.30 9.96
N GLU A 37 5.54 3.84 11.08
CA GLU A 37 5.27 5.17 11.60
C GLU A 37 5.64 6.32 10.65
N ALA A 38 5.10 7.51 10.94
CA ALA A 38 5.34 8.67 10.11
C ALA A 38 6.77 9.19 10.28
N VAL A 39 7.50 9.34 9.17
CA VAL A 39 8.88 9.85 9.12
C VAL A 39 9.07 11.26 9.73
N THR A 40 8.05 12.13 9.65
CA THR A 40 8.13 13.53 10.16
C THR A 40 6.80 14.00 10.75
N PRO A 41 6.80 15.07 11.58
CA PRO A 41 5.54 15.67 12.08
C PRO A 41 4.62 16.19 10.95
N ALA A 42 5.19 16.64 9.83
CA ALA A 42 4.42 17.04 8.65
C ALA A 42 3.76 15.82 7.98
N HIS A 43 4.51 14.72 7.82
CA HIS A 43 3.98 13.45 7.34
C HIS A 43 2.87 12.91 8.26
N GLN A 44 3.01 13.06 9.58
CA GLN A 44 1.99 12.64 10.54
C GLN A 44 0.65 13.35 10.33
N LYS A 45 0.66 14.66 10.04
CA LYS A 45 -0.57 15.42 9.72
C LYS A 45 -1.27 14.87 8.49
N ILE A 46 -0.50 14.58 7.44
CA ILE A 46 -1.03 13.99 6.20
C ILE A 46 -1.60 12.59 6.49
N ARG A 47 -0.90 11.78 7.28
CA ARG A 47 -1.34 10.44 7.65
C ARG A 47 -2.66 10.45 8.43
N ILE A 48 -2.88 11.45 9.28
CA ILE A 48 -4.17 11.63 9.97
C ILE A 48 -5.28 11.90 8.94
N VAL A 49 -5.06 12.78 7.98
CA VAL A 49 -6.03 13.05 6.91
C VAL A 49 -6.31 11.79 6.09
N LEU A 50 -5.27 11.07 5.66
CA LEU A 50 -5.39 9.80 4.94
C LEU A 50 -6.13 8.74 5.77
N SER A 51 -5.88 8.65 7.07
CA SER A 51 -6.59 7.74 7.97
C SER A 51 -8.08 8.04 8.04
N VAL A 52 -8.46 9.32 8.07
CA VAL A 52 -9.87 9.73 7.97
C VAL A 52 -10.45 9.33 6.61
N CYS A 53 -9.72 9.53 5.51
CA CYS A 53 -10.15 9.08 4.19
C CYS A 53 -10.36 7.56 4.13
N TYR A 54 -9.44 6.76 4.68
CA TYR A 54 -9.58 5.30 4.75
C TYR A 54 -10.79 4.88 5.61
N LEU A 55 -11.06 5.59 6.71
CA LEU A 55 -12.21 5.32 7.57
C LEU A 55 -13.53 5.62 6.84
N LEU A 56 -13.62 6.75 6.13
CA LEU A 56 -14.76 7.07 5.27
C LEU A 56 -14.92 6.06 4.14
N LEU A 57 -13.82 5.63 3.52
CA LEU A 57 -13.83 4.62 2.49
C LEU A 57 -14.29 3.26 3.01
N THR A 58 -13.96 2.92 4.26
CA THR A 58 -14.45 1.70 4.92
C THR A 58 -15.98 1.76 5.10
N ALA A 59 -16.53 2.89 5.53
CA ALA A 59 -17.98 3.08 5.59
C ALA A 59 -18.62 2.94 4.20
N PHE A 60 -17.99 3.51 3.17
CA PHE A 60 -18.47 3.40 1.80
C PHE A 60 -18.34 1.99 1.22
N PHE A 61 -17.29 1.25 1.60
CA PHE A 61 -17.13 -0.16 1.29
C PHE A 61 -18.27 -1.00 1.86
N LEU A 62 -18.67 -0.76 3.13
CA LEU A 62 -19.83 -1.44 3.71
C LEU A 62 -21.13 -1.15 2.95
N TYR A 63 -21.29 0.06 2.41
CA TYR A 63 -22.44 0.39 1.57
C TYR A 63 -22.49 -0.42 0.26
N THR A 64 -21.34 -0.88 -0.27
CA THR A 64 -21.32 -1.74 -1.47
C THR A 64 -22.02 -3.08 -1.25
N LEU A 65 -22.19 -3.53 -0.01
CA LEU A 65 -22.99 -4.72 0.31
C LEU A 65 -24.46 -4.56 -0.08
N VAL A 66 -24.96 -3.32 -0.11
CA VAL A 66 -26.32 -2.98 -0.55
C VAL A 66 -26.36 -2.72 -2.06
N ASN A 67 -25.28 -2.16 -2.61
CA ASN A 67 -25.16 -1.89 -4.05
C ASN A 67 -23.77 -2.28 -4.60
N MET A 68 -23.68 -3.51 -5.11
CA MET A 68 -22.43 -4.08 -5.62
C MET A 68 -21.90 -3.36 -6.87
N ALA A 69 -22.71 -2.58 -7.59
CA ALA A 69 -22.25 -1.80 -8.75
C ALA A 69 -21.24 -0.72 -8.37
N LEU A 70 -21.20 -0.31 -7.09
CA LEU A 70 -20.25 0.67 -6.58
C LEU A 70 -18.91 0.05 -6.19
N PHE A 71 -18.81 -1.27 -6.10
CA PHE A 71 -17.60 -1.96 -5.65
C PHE A 71 -16.34 -1.62 -6.47
N PRO A 72 -16.39 -1.57 -7.83
CA PRO A 72 -15.24 -1.14 -8.62
C PRO A 72 -14.83 0.31 -8.36
N VAL A 73 -15.79 1.18 -8.07
CA VAL A 73 -15.51 2.60 -7.73
C VAL A 73 -14.76 2.69 -6.41
N VAL A 74 -15.20 1.93 -5.39
CA VAL A 74 -14.51 1.89 -4.08
C VAL A 74 -13.09 1.38 -4.21
N LEU A 75 -12.88 0.29 -4.96
CA LEU A 75 -11.55 -0.26 -5.19
C LEU A 75 -10.65 0.69 -5.97
N THR A 76 -11.21 1.46 -6.92
CA THR A 76 -10.45 2.49 -7.66
C THR A 76 -10.01 3.61 -6.73
N ILE A 77 -10.90 4.11 -5.87
CA ILE A 77 -10.57 5.15 -4.88
C ILE A 77 -9.52 4.62 -3.89
N LEU A 78 -9.64 3.37 -3.45
CA LEU A 78 -8.66 2.73 -2.58
C LEU A 78 -7.26 2.69 -3.24
N ALA A 79 -7.19 2.27 -4.50
CA ALA A 79 -5.94 2.19 -5.24
C ALA A 79 -5.27 3.57 -5.38
N VAL A 80 -6.06 4.60 -5.68
CA VAL A 80 -5.56 5.99 -5.76
C VAL A 80 -5.06 6.48 -4.41
N LEU A 81 -5.78 6.23 -3.32
CA LEU A 81 -5.37 6.65 -1.98
C LEU A 81 -4.06 5.97 -1.56
N ILE A 82 -3.94 4.65 -1.75
CA ILE A 82 -2.71 3.91 -1.43
C ILE A 82 -1.54 4.39 -2.29
N PHE A 83 -1.77 4.70 -3.57
CA PHE A 83 -0.75 5.26 -4.43
C PHE A 83 -0.25 6.62 -3.92
N ILE A 84 -1.17 7.53 -3.57
CA ILE A 84 -0.81 8.85 -3.03
C ILE A 84 -0.05 8.70 -1.71
N ASP A 85 -0.53 7.86 -0.80
CA ASP A 85 0.10 7.59 0.49
C ASP A 85 1.54 7.06 0.31
N GLY A 86 1.71 6.08 -0.58
CA GLY A 86 3.01 5.50 -0.91
C GLY A 86 3.97 6.53 -1.50
N VAL A 87 3.51 7.35 -2.45
CA VAL A 87 4.32 8.43 -3.06
C VAL A 87 4.74 9.47 -2.02
N LEU A 88 3.82 9.90 -1.15
CA LEU A 88 4.12 10.86 -0.10
C LEU A 88 5.14 10.29 0.89
N ARG A 89 4.97 9.04 1.28
CA ARG A 89 5.90 8.36 2.18
C ARG A 89 7.30 8.23 1.56
N ILE A 90 7.40 7.78 0.31
CA ILE A 90 8.67 7.74 -0.44
C ILE A 90 9.33 9.12 -0.48
N TYR A 91 8.55 10.17 -0.74
CA TYR A 91 9.06 11.54 -0.75
C TYR A 91 9.63 11.95 0.61
N PHE A 92 8.98 11.61 1.72
CA PHE A 92 9.49 11.89 3.05
C PHE A 92 10.70 11.04 3.42
N GLU A 93 10.71 9.74 3.09
CA GLU A 93 11.84 8.83 3.33
C GLU A 93 13.10 9.28 2.58
N LEU A 94 12.96 9.74 1.33
CA LEU A 94 14.10 10.21 0.52
C LEU A 94 14.66 11.57 0.96
N ASN A 95 13.78 12.50 1.36
CA ASN A 95 14.19 13.89 1.59
C ASN A 95 14.37 14.26 3.06
N HIS A 96 13.77 13.51 3.98
CA HIS A 96 13.72 13.84 5.41
C HIS A 96 13.96 12.62 6.31
N GLY A 97 14.08 11.41 5.74
CA GLY A 97 14.32 10.18 6.47
C GLY A 97 15.80 10.01 6.85
N THR A 98 16.04 9.33 7.97
CA THR A 98 17.37 8.87 8.38
C THR A 98 17.86 7.70 7.52
N GLU A 99 16.94 6.96 6.90
CA GLU A 99 17.23 5.79 6.06
C GLU A 99 16.56 5.90 4.67
N PRO A 100 17.16 6.58 3.69
CA PRO A 100 16.57 6.74 2.35
C PRO A 100 16.41 5.41 1.59
N LYS A 101 17.08 4.35 2.05
CA LYS A 101 16.95 3.00 1.52
C LYS A 101 15.58 2.38 1.80
N GLN A 102 14.88 2.82 2.84
CA GLN A 102 13.52 2.36 3.16
C GLN A 102 12.49 2.75 2.08
N ALA A 103 12.75 3.85 1.36
CA ALA A 103 11.95 4.27 0.21
C ALA A 103 11.82 3.19 -0.87
N ALA A 104 12.86 2.36 -1.06
CA ALA A 104 12.81 1.26 -2.01
C ALA A 104 11.83 0.15 -1.57
N LEU A 105 11.72 -0.11 -0.26
CA LEU A 105 10.76 -1.07 0.29
C LEU A 105 9.34 -0.52 0.19
N THR A 106 9.13 0.74 0.57
CA THR A 106 7.83 1.42 0.43
C THR A 106 7.36 1.44 -1.03
N ALA A 107 8.25 1.68 -1.99
CA ALA A 107 7.92 1.67 -3.41
C ALA A 107 7.44 0.31 -3.89
N ILE A 108 8.07 -0.78 -3.45
CA ILE A 108 7.67 -2.14 -3.82
C ILE A 108 6.35 -2.52 -3.18
N ASP A 109 6.19 -2.24 -1.89
CA ASP A 109 4.95 -2.50 -1.18
C ASP A 109 3.78 -1.76 -1.88
N THR A 110 3.96 -0.48 -2.17
CA THR A 110 2.97 0.33 -2.89
C THR A 110 2.68 -0.24 -4.28
N ALA A 111 3.70 -0.58 -5.06
CA ALA A 111 3.55 -1.11 -6.41
C ALA A 111 2.81 -2.46 -6.42
N VAL A 112 3.11 -3.34 -5.47
CA VAL A 112 2.44 -4.64 -5.34
C VAL A 112 0.98 -4.47 -4.94
N ILE A 113 0.69 -3.61 -3.95
CA ILE A 113 -0.69 -3.38 -3.48
C ILE A 113 -1.54 -2.72 -4.58
N VAL A 114 -1.05 -1.63 -5.17
CA VAL A 114 -1.75 -0.91 -6.25
C VAL A 114 -1.89 -1.80 -7.48
N GLY A 115 -0.84 -2.55 -7.84
CA GLY A 115 -0.88 -3.49 -8.96
C GLY A 115 -1.91 -4.60 -8.76
N ALA A 116 -2.00 -5.16 -7.56
CA ALA A 116 -3.02 -6.17 -7.23
C ALA A 116 -4.45 -5.60 -7.32
N LEU A 117 -4.66 -4.36 -6.84
CA LEU A 117 -5.95 -3.68 -6.92
C LEU A 117 -6.36 -3.40 -8.38
N ILE A 118 -5.45 -2.84 -9.19
CA ILE A 118 -5.70 -2.57 -10.62
C ILE A 118 -5.95 -3.87 -11.39
N PHE A 119 -5.17 -4.92 -11.12
CA PHE A 119 -5.40 -6.22 -11.74
C PHE A 119 -6.77 -6.78 -11.35
N GLY A 120 -7.16 -6.68 -10.08
CA GLY A 120 -8.50 -7.07 -9.62
C GLY A 120 -9.61 -6.31 -10.36
N LEU A 121 -9.46 -4.99 -10.49
CA LEU A 121 -10.41 -4.13 -11.21
C LEU A 121 -10.57 -4.53 -12.68
N THR A 122 -9.48 -4.77 -13.40
CA THR A 122 -9.52 -5.15 -14.83
C THR A 122 -10.13 -6.52 -15.08
N ARG A 123 -10.25 -7.37 -14.05
CA ARG A 123 -10.97 -8.65 -14.12
C ARG A 123 -12.44 -8.55 -13.76
N MET A 124 -12.88 -7.43 -13.19
CA MET A 124 -14.28 -7.17 -12.80
C MET A 124 -15.04 -6.35 -13.83
N SER A 125 -14.35 -5.60 -14.70
CA SER A 125 -14.91 -4.88 -15.86
C SER A 125 -15.04 -5.79 -17.08
#